data_AF-A0A3B6LTL5-F1
#
_entry.id   AF-A0A3B6LTL5-F1
#
_cell.length_a   1.000
_cell.length_b   1.000
_cell.length_c   1.000
_cell.angle_alpha   90.00
_cell.angle_beta   90.00
_cell.angle_gamma   90.00
#
_symmetry.space_group_name_H-M   'P 1'
#
loop_
_entity.id
_entity.type
_entity.pdbx_description
1 polymer ?
#
loop_
_entity_poly.entity_id
_entity_poly.type
_entity_poly.pdbx_seq_one_letter_code
_entity_poly.pdbx_strand_id
1 'polypeptide(L)'
;MDPDVPLVIPEVNPEAMADVRLGKGAIVANPNCSTIICLMAVTPLHRHAKVKRMVVSTYQAASGAGAAAMEELKLQTREVLEGKPPTCNIFSQQYAFNIFSHNAPIVENGYNEEEMKMVKETRKIWNDKDVRVTATCIRVPTMRAHAESVNLQFEKPLDEDTAREILRAAPGVTISDDRAANRFPTPLEVSDKDDVSVGRIRQDLSQDDNRGLELFVCGDQIRKGAALNAVQIAEMLLKGWLLYQQEENWKQSKLDPTSSSFRASRLPVLAMGTFTVIKLSKHIIFFLSFLCVKTNTSIRKSIAVQFAAGLGRRLGAHEEILVQGNLTI
;
A
#
# COMPACT_ATOMS: atom_id res chain seq x y z
N MET A 1 11.95 -10.44 6.35
CA MET A 1 12.64 -9.75 7.47
C MET A 1 14.16 -9.72 7.32
N ASP A 2 14.70 -10.07 6.15
CA ASP A 2 16.13 -9.92 5.82
C ASP A 2 16.64 -8.50 6.15
N PRO A 3 17.76 -8.33 6.87
CA PRO A 3 18.28 -7.01 7.21
C PRO A 3 18.67 -6.16 6.00
N ASP A 4 19.08 -6.76 4.88
CA ASP A 4 19.57 -6.05 3.70
C ASP A 4 18.45 -5.64 2.72
N VAL A 5 17.23 -6.14 2.93
CA VAL A 5 16.07 -5.81 2.11
C VAL A 5 15.23 -4.72 2.81
N PRO A 6 15.16 -3.49 2.28
CA PRO A 6 14.33 -2.44 2.87
C PRO A 6 12.84 -2.83 2.84
N LEU A 7 12.12 -2.48 3.91
CA LEU A 7 10.70 -2.73 4.08
C LEU A 7 9.99 -1.37 4.19
N VAL A 8 9.22 -0.99 3.17
CA VAL A 8 8.94 0.43 2.92
C VAL A 8 7.46 0.75 2.82
N ILE A 9 7.07 1.83 3.49
CA ILE A 9 5.83 2.58 3.26
C ILE A 9 6.27 4.01 2.97
N PRO A 10 6.07 4.52 1.73
CA PRO A 10 6.60 5.80 1.28
C PRO A 10 6.34 7.01 2.20
N GLU A 11 5.20 7.07 2.88
CA GLU A 11 4.81 8.17 3.77
C GLU A 11 5.38 8.02 5.19
N VAL A 12 5.81 6.81 5.56
CA VAL A 12 6.21 6.41 6.92
C VAL A 12 7.72 6.28 7.09
N ASN A 13 8.41 5.67 6.13
CA ASN A 13 9.87 5.48 6.22
C ASN A 13 10.58 5.60 4.85
N PRO A 14 10.38 6.72 4.11
CA PRO A 14 11.01 6.89 2.81
C PRO A 14 12.54 6.83 2.85
N GLU A 15 13.16 7.16 3.98
CA GLU A 15 14.59 7.09 4.23
C GLU A 15 15.16 5.67 4.10
N ALA A 16 14.35 4.62 4.28
CA ALA A 16 14.79 3.23 4.06
C ALA A 16 15.19 2.96 2.59
N MET A 17 14.83 3.85 1.66
CA MET A 17 15.20 3.80 0.26
C MET A 17 16.52 4.52 -0.06
N ALA A 18 17.17 5.14 0.93
CA ALA A 18 18.32 6.03 0.74
C ALA A 18 19.50 5.37 0.01
N ASP A 19 19.69 4.06 0.13
CA ASP A 19 20.78 3.31 -0.52
C ASP A 19 20.34 2.48 -1.74
N VAL A 20 19.05 2.49 -2.07
CA VAL A 20 18.51 1.74 -3.21
C VAL A 20 18.76 2.51 -4.51
N ARG A 21 19.35 1.86 -5.51
CA ARG A 21 19.69 2.48 -6.80
C ARG A 21 19.25 1.60 -7.97
N LEU A 22 18.69 2.22 -9.01
CA LEU A 22 18.39 1.55 -10.28
C LEU A 22 19.71 1.12 -10.96
N GLY A 23 19.69 -0.06 -11.58
CA GLY A 23 20.83 -0.62 -12.33
C GLY A 23 21.76 -1.55 -11.54
N LYS A 24 21.69 -1.60 -10.21
CA LYS A 24 22.49 -2.54 -9.38
C LYS A 24 21.77 -3.85 -9.05
N GLY A 25 20.51 -3.99 -9.44
CA GLY A 25 19.61 -5.02 -8.92
C GLY A 25 19.27 -4.73 -7.46
N ALA A 26 17.99 -4.66 -7.12
CA ALA A 26 17.56 -4.41 -5.74
C ALA A 26 16.24 -5.11 -5.47
N ILE A 27 16.07 -5.57 -4.23
CA ILE A 27 14.80 -6.07 -3.70
C ILE A 27 14.32 -5.04 -2.70
N VAL A 28 13.08 -4.59 -2.85
CA VAL A 28 12.39 -3.75 -1.88
C VAL A 28 11.11 -4.48 -1.48
N ALA A 29 10.92 -4.68 -0.18
CA ALA A 29 9.77 -5.38 0.34
C ALA A 29 8.60 -4.43 0.59
N ASN A 30 7.42 -4.83 0.11
CA ASN A 30 6.14 -4.25 0.50
C ASN A 30 5.68 -4.92 1.81
N PRO A 31 5.33 -4.16 2.86
CA PRO A 31 4.84 -4.75 4.10
C PRO A 31 3.48 -5.44 3.98
N ASN A 32 3.07 -6.12 5.05
CA ASN A 32 1.73 -6.64 5.18
C ASN A 32 0.70 -5.51 5.24
N CYS A 33 -0.46 -5.75 4.63
CA CYS A 33 -1.50 -4.75 4.49
C CYS A 33 -2.02 -4.17 5.81
N SER A 34 -2.16 -4.99 6.85
CA SER A 34 -2.59 -4.53 8.19
C SER A 34 -1.52 -3.65 8.83
N THR A 35 -0.24 -4.01 8.68
CA THR A 35 0.86 -3.13 9.09
C THR A 35 0.79 -1.78 8.37
N ILE A 36 0.59 -1.77 7.05
CA ILE A 36 0.54 -0.52 6.27
C ILE A 36 -0.61 0.37 6.76
N ILE A 37 -1.82 -0.19 6.85
CA ILE A 37 -3.02 0.56 7.26
C ILE A 37 -2.83 1.15 8.66
N CYS A 38 -2.35 0.36 9.61
CA CYS A 38 -2.06 0.81 10.96
C CYS A 38 -1.02 1.95 10.97
N LEU A 39 0.13 1.73 10.32
CA LEU A 39 1.26 2.66 10.42
C LEU A 39 1.06 3.96 9.64
N MET A 40 0.21 3.98 8.61
CA MET A 40 -0.24 5.23 7.97
C MET A 40 -0.88 6.17 9.00
N ALA A 41 -1.73 5.64 9.89
CA ALA A 41 -2.38 6.43 10.93
C ALA A 41 -1.47 6.71 12.13
N VAL A 42 -0.69 5.72 12.57
CA VAL A 42 0.03 5.79 13.85
C VAL A 42 1.39 6.51 13.73
N THR A 43 2.09 6.38 12.61
CA THR A 43 3.44 6.97 12.46
C THR A 43 3.48 8.49 12.63
N PRO A 44 2.54 9.28 12.06
CA PRO A 44 2.49 10.73 12.30
C PRO A 44 2.42 11.07 13.80
N LEU A 45 1.61 10.31 14.55
CA LEU A 45 1.49 10.47 16.00
C LEU A 45 2.77 10.04 16.72
N HIS A 46 3.35 8.90 16.34
CA HIS A 46 4.61 8.39 16.88
C HIS A 46 5.77 9.39 16.75
N ARG A 47 5.87 10.08 15.60
CA ARG A 47 6.89 11.11 15.36
C ARG A 47 6.70 12.33 16.27
N HIS A 48 5.47 12.68 16.60
CA HIS A 48 5.18 13.79 17.52
C HIS A 48 5.38 13.40 18.98
N ALA A 49 4.78 12.28 19.40
CA ALA A 49 4.88 11.67 20.71
C ALA A 49 5.21 10.19 20.54
N LYS A 50 6.41 9.78 20.97
CA LYS A 50 6.89 8.41 20.79
C LYS A 50 5.91 7.39 21.36
N VAL A 51 5.46 6.45 20.53
CA VAL A 51 4.61 5.33 20.98
C VAL A 51 5.48 4.33 21.76
N LYS A 52 5.10 4.07 23.03
CA LYS A 52 5.71 3.05 23.91
C LYS A 52 5.02 1.71 23.83
N ARG A 53 3.71 1.70 23.55
CA ARG A 53 2.91 0.48 23.41
C ARG A 53 1.80 0.69 22.39
N MET A 54 1.56 -0.33 21.59
CA MET A 54 0.47 -0.40 20.62
C MET A 54 -0.23 -1.75 20.73
N VAL A 55 -1.56 -1.71 20.92
CA VAL A 55 -2.44 -2.88 20.89
C VAL A 55 -3.35 -2.74 19.70
N VAL A 56 -3.41 -3.77 18.87
CA VAL A 56 -4.25 -3.76 17.67
C VAL A 56 -5.19 -4.95 17.68
N SER A 57 -6.46 -4.71 17.41
CA SER A 57 -7.41 -5.76 17.03
C SER A 57 -7.88 -5.49 15.62
N THR A 58 -7.55 -6.38 14.69
CA THR A 58 -7.88 -6.22 13.28
C THR A 58 -9.17 -6.96 12.94
N TYR A 59 -9.90 -6.40 11.98
CA TYR A 59 -11.13 -6.90 11.40
C TYR A 59 -10.89 -6.99 9.89
N GLN A 60 -10.28 -8.10 9.48
CA GLN A 60 -9.75 -8.28 8.13
C GLN A 60 -10.81 -8.87 7.18
N ALA A 61 -10.94 -8.24 6.02
CA ALA A 61 -11.83 -8.67 4.93
C ALA A 61 -11.44 -9.99 4.27
N ALA A 62 -12.43 -10.60 3.61
CA ALA A 62 -12.31 -11.81 2.80
C ALA A 62 -11.32 -11.67 1.65
N SER A 63 -11.28 -10.51 0.99
CA SER A 63 -10.42 -10.32 -0.17
C SER A 63 -8.92 -10.36 0.14
N GLY A 64 -8.52 -10.26 1.41
CA GLY A 64 -7.13 -10.52 1.83
C GLY A 64 -6.70 -11.98 1.65
N ALA A 65 -7.65 -12.92 1.62
CA ALA A 65 -7.42 -14.34 1.31
C ALA A 65 -7.67 -14.68 -0.17
N GLY A 66 -7.89 -13.67 -1.03
CA GLY A 66 -8.07 -13.81 -2.46
C GLY A 66 -9.52 -13.94 -2.93
N ALA A 67 -9.70 -13.96 -4.26
CA ALA A 67 -11.01 -13.95 -4.90
C ALA A 67 -11.88 -15.18 -4.55
N ALA A 68 -11.26 -16.35 -4.38
CA ALA A 68 -11.99 -17.57 -4.00
C ALA A 68 -12.64 -17.44 -2.61
N ALA A 69 -11.95 -16.84 -1.65
CA ALA A 69 -12.49 -16.55 -0.31
C ALA A 69 -13.69 -15.58 -0.35
N MET A 70 -13.66 -14.61 -1.26
CA MET A 70 -14.78 -13.69 -1.48
C MET A 70 -16.00 -14.41 -2.05
N GLU A 71 -15.79 -15.27 -3.05
CA GLU A 71 -16.88 -16.04 -3.65
C GLU A 71 -17.47 -17.07 -2.67
N GLU A 72 -16.64 -17.70 -1.84
CA GLU A 72 -17.10 -18.57 -0.76
C GLU A 72 -17.93 -17.80 0.27
N LEU A 73 -17.50 -16.61 0.70
CA LEU A 73 -18.29 -15.79 1.63
C LEU A 73 -19.68 -15.46 1.05
N LYS A 74 -19.75 -15.10 -0.24
CA LYS A 74 -21.03 -14.85 -0.94
C LYS A 74 -21.91 -16.10 -1.01
N LEU A 75 -21.30 -17.25 -1.29
CA LEU A 75 -21.99 -18.54 -1.39
C LEU A 75 -22.56 -18.94 -0.01
N GLN A 76 -21.73 -18.98 1.01
CA GLN A 76 -22.15 -19.31 2.37
C GLN A 76 -23.22 -18.35 2.89
N THR A 77 -23.12 -17.05 2.56
CA THR A 77 -24.15 -16.08 2.98
C THR A 77 -25.52 -16.44 2.39
N ARG A 78 -25.57 -16.87 1.13
CA ARG A 78 -26.82 -17.35 0.49
C ARG A 78 -27.30 -18.65 1.12
N GLU A 79 -26.43 -19.63 1.29
CA GLU A 79 -26.77 -20.94 1.86
C GLU A 79 -27.33 -20.81 3.28
N VAL A 80 -26.67 -20.04 4.15
CA VAL A 80 -27.10 -19.85 5.54
C VAL A 80 -28.45 -19.13 5.59
N LEU A 81 -28.68 -18.11 4.76
CA LEU A 81 -29.97 -17.42 4.68
C LEU A 81 -31.10 -18.31 4.15
N GLU A 82 -30.78 -19.31 3.34
CA GLU A 82 -31.71 -20.34 2.87
C GLU A 82 -31.89 -21.50 3.87
N GLY A 83 -31.24 -21.45 5.04
CA GLY A 83 -31.29 -22.53 6.04
C GLY A 83 -30.51 -23.79 5.65
N LYS A 84 -29.59 -23.67 4.69
CA LYS A 84 -28.73 -24.77 4.23
C LYS A 84 -27.40 -24.79 4.99
N PRO A 85 -26.74 -25.96 5.12
CA PRO A 85 -25.36 -26.03 5.61
C PRO A 85 -24.42 -25.21 4.71
N PRO A 86 -23.48 -24.43 5.27
CA PRO A 86 -22.54 -23.63 4.49
C PRO A 86 -21.45 -24.49 3.83
N THR A 87 -21.09 -24.14 2.61
CA THR A 87 -19.95 -24.69 1.86
C THR A 87 -18.64 -24.09 2.37
N CYS A 88 -17.75 -24.92 2.94
CA CYS A 88 -16.51 -24.52 3.62
C CYS A 88 -15.26 -25.12 2.96
N ASN A 89 -14.98 -24.73 1.71
CA ASN A 89 -13.88 -25.26 0.90
C ASN A 89 -12.58 -24.44 1.07
N ILE A 90 -12.68 -23.11 1.23
CA ILE A 90 -11.52 -22.22 1.39
C ILE A 90 -11.14 -22.10 2.85
N PHE A 91 -12.12 -21.83 3.71
CA PHE A 91 -11.95 -21.86 5.15
C PHE A 91 -12.62 -23.12 5.67
N SER A 92 -11.92 -23.93 6.46
CA SER A 92 -12.45 -25.16 7.08
C SER A 92 -13.49 -24.90 8.18
N GLN A 93 -14.16 -23.74 8.15
CA GLN A 93 -15.19 -23.30 9.09
C GLN A 93 -16.10 -22.27 8.42
N GLN A 94 -17.32 -22.10 8.95
CA GLN A 94 -18.28 -21.12 8.46
C GLN A 94 -17.74 -19.69 8.62
N TYR A 95 -17.79 -18.93 7.55
CA TYR A 95 -17.41 -17.53 7.47
C TYR A 95 -18.62 -16.59 7.44
N ALA A 96 -19.69 -16.96 6.72
CA ALA A 96 -20.91 -16.16 6.71
C ALA A 96 -21.48 -16.02 8.14
N PHE A 97 -21.76 -14.78 8.55
CA PHE A 97 -22.27 -14.44 9.88
C PHE A 97 -21.38 -14.91 11.05
N ASN A 98 -20.08 -15.08 10.82
CA ASN A 98 -19.13 -15.53 11.83
C ASN A 98 -17.84 -14.71 11.78
N ILE A 99 -17.09 -14.72 12.88
CA ILE A 99 -15.75 -14.13 12.98
C ILE A 99 -14.79 -15.18 13.55
N PHE A 100 -13.54 -15.20 13.10
CA PHE A 100 -12.58 -16.20 13.53
C PHE A 100 -11.13 -15.72 13.45
N SER A 101 -10.23 -16.36 14.20
CA SER A 101 -8.78 -16.06 14.14
C SER A 101 -8.25 -16.14 12.72
N HIS A 102 -7.41 -15.19 12.31
CA HIS A 102 -6.85 -15.17 10.96
C HIS A 102 -6.27 -16.54 10.60
N ASN A 103 -6.56 -17.01 9.38
CA ASN A 103 -6.20 -18.35 8.91
C ASN A 103 -4.69 -18.55 8.62
N ALA A 104 -3.83 -17.73 9.22
CA ALA A 104 -2.40 -17.92 9.16
C ALA A 104 -1.98 -18.99 10.19
N PRO A 105 -0.87 -19.71 9.98
CA PRO A 105 -0.38 -20.70 10.93
C PRO A 105 -0.17 -20.11 12.33
N ILE A 106 -0.50 -20.88 13.37
CA ILE A 106 -0.16 -20.56 14.76
C ILE A 106 1.31 -20.92 14.99
N VAL A 107 2.07 -19.99 15.57
CA VAL A 107 3.47 -20.18 15.94
C VAL A 107 3.59 -20.56 17.43
N GLU A 108 4.80 -20.92 17.87
CA GLU A 108 5.07 -21.50 19.20
C GLU A 108 4.55 -20.66 20.38
N ASN A 109 4.53 -19.33 20.27
CA ASN A 109 4.07 -18.43 21.32
C ASN A 109 2.54 -18.21 21.34
N GLY A 110 1.78 -18.96 20.53
CA GLY A 110 0.31 -18.90 20.46
C GLY A 110 -0.27 -17.82 19.54
N TYR A 111 0.57 -16.93 18.98
CA TYR A 111 0.14 -15.98 17.96
C TYR A 111 0.04 -16.66 16.59
N ASN A 112 -0.76 -16.11 15.68
CA ASN A 112 -0.67 -16.46 14.27
C ASN A 112 0.44 -15.64 13.55
N GLU A 113 0.89 -16.11 12.39
CA GLU A 113 1.95 -15.41 11.63
C GLU A 113 1.55 -13.99 11.18
N GLU A 114 0.26 -13.71 11.00
CA GLU A 114 -0.24 -12.38 10.61
C GLU A 114 -0.03 -11.37 11.75
N GLU A 115 -0.32 -11.76 12.99
CA GLU A 115 -0.06 -10.96 14.17
C GLU A 115 1.44 -10.73 14.36
N MET A 116 2.26 -11.78 14.15
CA MET A 116 3.71 -11.67 14.25
C MET A 116 4.31 -10.79 13.15
N LYS A 117 3.70 -10.67 11.97
CA LYS A 117 4.09 -9.70 10.95
C LYS A 117 3.89 -8.28 11.46
N MET A 118 2.73 -7.93 12.02
CA MET A 118 2.50 -6.59 12.57
C MET A 118 3.56 -6.21 13.61
N VAL A 119 3.94 -7.14 14.50
CA VAL A 119 5.00 -6.92 15.50
C VAL A 119 6.37 -6.70 14.84
N LYS A 120 6.79 -7.62 13.97
CA LYS A 120 8.13 -7.62 13.38
C LYS A 120 8.32 -6.46 12.39
N GLU A 121 7.31 -6.22 11.56
CA GLU A 121 7.35 -5.18 10.53
C GLU A 121 7.30 -3.79 11.14
N THR A 122 6.46 -3.55 12.15
CA THR A 122 6.44 -2.25 12.87
C THR A 122 7.81 -1.89 13.42
N ARG A 123 8.47 -2.84 14.10
CA ARG A 123 9.82 -2.62 14.65
C ARG A 123 10.85 -2.29 13.58
N LYS A 124 10.77 -2.97 12.44
CA LYS A 124 11.69 -2.72 11.31
C LYS A 124 11.41 -1.38 10.63
N ILE A 125 10.14 -1.06 10.40
CA ILE A 125 9.71 0.17 9.71
C ILE A 125 10.05 1.41 10.53
N TRP A 126 9.82 1.38 11.84
CA TRP A 126 10.20 2.48 12.74
C TRP A 126 11.67 2.45 13.18
N ASN A 127 12.42 1.41 12.81
CA ASN A 127 13.77 1.16 13.32
C ASN A 127 13.84 1.24 14.86
N ASP A 128 12.80 0.73 15.54
CA ASP A 128 12.67 0.73 16.99
C ASP A 128 12.37 -0.71 17.44
N LYS A 129 13.34 -1.35 18.11
CA LYS A 129 13.18 -2.74 18.60
C LYS A 129 12.46 -2.81 19.94
N ASP A 130 12.40 -1.70 20.66
CA ASP A 130 11.89 -1.63 22.04
C ASP A 130 10.39 -1.31 22.08
N VAL A 131 9.82 -0.83 20.96
CA VAL A 131 8.38 -0.63 20.88
C VAL A 131 7.61 -1.93 21.15
N ARG A 132 6.65 -1.83 22.06
CA ARG A 132 5.83 -2.95 22.52
C ARG A 132 4.57 -3.04 21.67
N VAL A 133 4.53 -4.00 20.76
CA VAL A 133 3.39 -4.23 19.87
C VAL A 133 2.77 -5.58 20.19
N THR A 134 1.44 -5.62 20.28
CA THR A 134 0.66 -6.86 20.28
C THR A 134 -0.54 -6.68 19.36
N ALA A 135 -0.92 -7.75 18.67
CA ALA A 135 -2.01 -7.75 17.72
C ALA A 135 -2.87 -9.00 17.91
N THR A 136 -4.17 -8.85 17.66
CA THR A 136 -5.10 -9.97 17.47
C THR A 136 -5.73 -9.81 16.10
N CYS A 137 -5.48 -10.77 15.21
CA CYS A 137 -5.92 -10.68 13.83
C CYS A 137 -7.17 -11.54 13.59
N ILE A 138 -8.32 -10.91 13.35
CA ILE A 138 -9.61 -11.58 13.17
C ILE A 138 -10.10 -11.38 11.75
N ARG A 139 -10.57 -12.47 11.14
CA ARG A 139 -11.30 -12.43 9.88
C ARG A 139 -12.77 -12.13 10.15
N VAL A 140 -13.33 -11.16 9.43
CA VAL A 140 -14.74 -10.75 9.54
C VAL A 140 -15.43 -10.77 8.18
N PRO A 141 -16.76 -10.94 8.10
CA PRO A 141 -17.47 -11.14 6.84
C PRO A 141 -17.67 -9.81 6.07
N THR A 142 -16.58 -9.08 5.85
CA THR A 142 -16.50 -7.91 4.97
C THR A 142 -15.83 -8.31 3.66
N MET A 143 -16.38 -7.83 2.54
CA MET A 143 -15.88 -8.21 1.22
C MET A 143 -14.50 -7.62 0.94
N ARG A 144 -14.27 -6.37 1.38
CA ARG A 144 -13.06 -5.59 1.11
C ARG A 144 -12.84 -4.56 2.22
N ALA A 145 -11.61 -4.05 2.27
CA ALA A 145 -11.03 -3.17 3.27
C ALA A 145 -10.88 -3.83 4.65
N HIS A 146 -9.81 -3.46 5.34
CA HIS A 146 -9.59 -3.84 6.72
C HIS A 146 -10.06 -2.71 7.63
N ALA A 147 -10.48 -3.08 8.83
CA ALA A 147 -10.65 -2.16 9.93
C ALA A 147 -9.79 -2.59 11.11
N GLU A 148 -9.38 -1.64 11.94
CA GLU A 148 -8.47 -1.87 13.05
C GLU A 148 -8.86 -0.99 14.23
N SER A 149 -9.05 -1.61 15.39
CA SER A 149 -9.08 -0.90 16.67
C SER A 149 -7.65 -0.78 17.17
N VAL A 150 -7.18 0.43 17.38
CA VAL A 150 -5.80 0.71 17.78
C VAL A 150 -5.79 1.49 19.08
N ASN A 151 -5.21 0.90 20.12
CA ASN A 151 -4.92 1.55 21.40
C ASN A 151 -3.42 1.87 21.47
N LEU A 152 -3.10 3.12 21.79
CA LEU A 152 -1.74 3.64 21.84
C LEU A 152 -1.42 4.14 23.25
N GLN A 153 -0.21 3.88 23.71
CA GLN A 153 0.40 4.53 24.87
C GLN A 153 1.63 5.30 24.44
N PHE A 154 1.71 6.58 24.79
CA PHE A 154 2.78 7.49 24.42
C PHE A 154 3.78 7.74 25.55
N GLU A 155 4.98 8.18 25.17
CA GLU A 155 6.03 8.58 26.09
C GLU A 155 5.70 9.88 26.84
N LYS A 156 5.11 10.83 26.13
CA LYS A 156 4.66 12.14 26.65
C LYS A 156 3.16 12.31 26.37
N PRO A 157 2.46 13.16 27.12
CA PRO A 157 1.05 13.48 26.86
C PRO A 157 0.81 13.90 25.40
N LEU A 158 -0.32 13.49 24.84
CA LEU A 158 -0.82 13.93 23.55
C LEU A 158 -2.33 14.09 23.64
N ASP A 159 -2.81 15.33 23.62
CA ASP A 159 -4.24 15.61 23.67
C ASP A 159 -4.93 15.27 22.34
N GLU A 160 -6.27 15.17 22.41
CA GLU A 160 -7.11 14.70 21.31
C GLU A 160 -7.11 15.68 20.12
N ASP A 161 -7.07 16.99 20.38
CA ASP A 161 -7.14 18.02 19.34
C ASP A 161 -5.82 18.09 18.57
N THR A 162 -4.69 18.07 19.27
CA THR A 162 -3.35 17.96 18.66
C THR A 162 -3.24 16.67 17.83
N ALA A 163 -3.74 15.53 18.34
CA ALA A 163 -3.73 14.28 17.57
C ALA A 163 -4.53 14.41 16.26
N ARG A 164 -5.69 15.07 16.28
CA ARG A 164 -6.47 15.33 15.06
C ARG A 164 -5.73 16.24 14.09
N GLU A 165 -5.08 17.31 14.55
CA GLU A 165 -4.31 18.20 13.69
C GLU A 165 -3.19 17.46 12.96
N ILE A 166 -2.43 16.62 13.67
CA ILE A 166 -1.38 15.77 13.11
C ILE A 166 -1.96 14.85 12.03
N LEU A 167 -3.08 14.17 12.33
CA LEU A 167 -3.72 13.25 11.39
C LEU A 167 -4.29 13.94 10.16
N ARG A 168 -4.86 15.16 10.29
CA ARG A 168 -5.34 15.96 9.14
C ARG A 168 -4.20 16.37 8.20
N ALA A 169 -3.00 16.57 8.74
CA ALA A 169 -1.83 16.98 7.97
C ALA A 169 -1.08 15.79 7.34
N ALA A 170 -1.39 14.56 7.74
CA ALA A 170 -0.67 13.37 7.29
C ALA A 170 -1.07 12.98 5.84
N PRO A 171 -0.12 12.87 4.90
CA PRO A 171 -0.42 12.45 3.53
C PRO A 171 -1.02 11.04 3.47
N GLY A 172 -2.06 10.85 2.67
CA GLY A 172 -2.75 9.57 2.51
C GLY A 172 -3.59 9.15 3.72
N VAL A 173 -3.89 10.08 4.63
CA VAL A 173 -4.79 9.89 5.79
C VAL A 173 -5.97 10.85 5.69
N THR A 174 -7.18 10.31 5.84
CA THR A 174 -8.43 11.10 5.85
C THR A 174 -9.18 10.89 7.17
N ILE A 175 -9.53 11.98 7.87
CA ILE A 175 -10.35 11.87 9.09
C ILE A 175 -11.84 11.71 8.73
N SER A 176 -12.47 10.66 9.28
CA SER A 176 -13.93 10.49 9.35
C SER A 176 -14.32 10.32 10.82
N ASP A 177 -14.64 11.42 11.51
CA ASP A 177 -14.86 11.42 12.97
C ASP A 177 -15.96 12.42 13.37
N ASP A 178 -17.19 12.19 12.92
CA ASP A 178 -18.35 13.00 13.27
C ASP A 178 -19.12 12.36 14.43
N ARG A 179 -18.82 12.83 15.64
CA ARG A 179 -19.44 12.34 16.88
C ARG A 179 -20.91 12.72 16.99
N ALA A 180 -21.31 13.89 16.50
CA ALA A 180 -22.69 14.37 16.61
C ALA A 180 -23.63 13.55 15.71
N ALA A 181 -23.17 13.18 14.51
CA ALA A 181 -23.90 12.31 13.59
C ALA A 181 -23.64 10.81 13.79
N ASN A 182 -22.77 10.42 14.73
CA ASN A 182 -22.32 9.05 14.96
C ASN A 182 -21.76 8.39 13.66
N ARG A 183 -20.94 9.13 12.91
CA ARG A 183 -20.32 8.67 11.66
C ARG A 183 -18.81 8.55 11.83
N PHE A 184 -18.30 7.36 11.53
CA PHE A 184 -16.91 6.96 11.65
C PHE A 184 -16.52 6.10 10.44
N PRO A 185 -15.23 5.80 10.22
CA PRO A 185 -14.80 5.07 9.05
C PRO A 185 -15.43 3.66 9.04
N THR A 186 -15.83 3.20 7.86
CA THR A 186 -16.27 1.81 7.66
C THR A 186 -15.50 1.16 6.51
N PRO A 187 -15.31 -0.18 6.51
CA PRO A 187 -14.70 -0.88 5.39
C PRO A 187 -15.39 -0.60 4.04
N LEU A 188 -16.71 -0.46 4.05
CA LEU A 188 -17.48 -0.18 2.83
C LEU A 188 -17.15 1.20 2.25
N GLU A 189 -17.04 2.22 3.10
CA GLU A 189 -16.76 3.59 2.64
C GLU A 189 -15.33 3.80 2.16
N VAL A 190 -14.37 3.01 2.66
CA VAL A 190 -12.95 3.13 2.24
C VAL A 190 -12.58 2.16 1.12
N SER A 191 -13.46 1.24 0.76
CA SER A 191 -13.22 0.34 -0.38
C SER A 191 -13.02 1.14 -1.67
N ASP A 192 -12.02 0.74 -2.46
CA ASP A 192 -11.62 1.41 -3.70
C ASP A 192 -11.13 2.86 -3.51
N LYS A 193 -10.71 3.23 -2.30
CA LYS A 193 -10.00 4.47 -2.02
C LYS A 193 -8.52 4.21 -1.73
N ASP A 194 -7.73 5.24 -1.97
CA ASP A 194 -6.28 5.21 -1.81
C ASP A 194 -5.86 5.63 -0.39
N ASP A 195 -6.65 6.50 0.25
CA ASP A 195 -6.41 6.98 1.60
C ASP A 195 -6.81 5.94 2.67
N VAL A 196 -6.08 5.96 3.78
CA VAL A 196 -6.49 5.32 5.03
C VAL A 196 -7.37 6.30 5.80
N SER A 197 -8.55 5.84 6.23
CA SER A 197 -9.46 6.67 7.01
C SER A 197 -9.34 6.40 8.51
N VAL A 198 -9.30 7.46 9.30
CA VAL A 198 -9.15 7.39 10.77
C VAL A 198 -10.31 8.10 11.44
N GLY A 199 -10.86 7.50 12.49
CA GLY A 199 -11.90 8.10 13.32
C GLY A 199 -11.93 7.49 14.71
N ARG A 200 -13.00 7.75 15.46
CA ARG A 200 -13.12 7.36 16.87
C ARG A 200 -11.94 7.84 17.72
N ILE A 201 -11.32 8.95 17.32
CA ILE A 201 -10.11 9.49 17.93
C ILE A 201 -10.51 10.03 19.29
N ARG A 202 -10.00 9.42 20.37
CA ARG A 202 -10.35 9.82 21.74
C ARG A 202 -9.26 9.45 22.73
N GLN A 203 -9.20 10.17 23.85
CA GLN A 203 -8.35 9.79 24.98
C GLN A 203 -8.76 8.42 25.54
N ASP A 204 -7.76 7.63 25.94
CA ASP A 204 -7.96 6.38 26.67
C ASP A 204 -8.23 6.69 28.15
N LEU A 205 -9.43 6.37 28.62
CA LEU A 205 -9.86 6.61 30.00
C LEU A 205 -9.15 5.72 31.03
N SER A 206 -8.45 4.68 30.60
CA SER A 206 -7.69 3.78 31.48
C SER A 206 -6.24 4.23 31.72
N GLN A 207 -5.82 5.32 31.07
CA GLN A 207 -4.47 5.87 31.18
C GLN A 207 -4.53 7.29 31.78
N ASP A 208 -3.61 7.57 32.69
CA ASP A 208 -3.46 8.91 33.26
C ASP A 208 -2.69 9.83 32.29
N ASP A 209 -2.68 11.13 32.63
CA ASP A 209 -1.84 12.17 32.00
C ASP A 209 -2.00 12.34 30.47
N ASN A 210 -3.15 12.01 29.88
CA ASN A 210 -3.37 12.07 28.42
C ASN A 210 -2.29 11.32 27.61
N ARG A 211 -1.78 10.21 28.15
CA ARG A 211 -0.76 9.38 27.47
C ARG A 211 -1.36 8.24 26.66
N GLY A 212 -2.68 8.06 26.71
CA GLY A 212 -3.36 7.00 25.99
C GLY A 212 -4.32 7.54 24.93
N LEU A 213 -4.35 6.94 23.75
CA LEU A 213 -5.23 7.33 22.65
C LEU A 213 -5.82 6.11 21.96
N GLU A 214 -7.10 6.22 21.64
CA GLU A 214 -7.88 5.21 20.93
C GLU A 214 -8.20 5.70 19.51
N LEU A 215 -8.00 4.82 18.52
CA LEU A 215 -8.30 5.06 17.12
C LEU A 215 -9.10 3.90 16.53
N PHE A 216 -9.96 4.20 15.55
CA PHE A 216 -10.50 3.23 14.62
C PHE A 216 -10.04 3.58 13.21
N VAL A 217 -9.35 2.65 12.56
CA VAL A 217 -8.67 2.86 11.29
C VAL A 217 -9.24 1.91 10.26
N CYS A 218 -9.60 2.43 9.08
CA CYS A 218 -10.09 1.62 7.96
C CYS A 218 -9.26 1.94 6.70
N GLY A 219 -8.86 0.91 5.95
CA GLY A 219 -8.14 1.10 4.69
C GLY A 219 -8.38 -0.02 3.69
N ASP A 220 -8.35 0.30 2.40
CA ASP A 220 -8.39 -0.71 1.35
C ASP A 220 -7.06 -1.47 1.29
N GLN A 221 -7.09 -2.71 1.76
CA GLN A 221 -5.91 -3.54 1.90
C GLN A 221 -5.34 -4.01 0.55
N ILE A 222 -6.16 -4.04 -0.52
CA ILE A 222 -5.69 -4.41 -1.86
C ILE A 222 -5.02 -3.22 -2.53
N ARG A 223 -5.52 -2.00 -2.25
CA ARG A 223 -4.91 -0.76 -2.73
C ARG A 223 -3.77 -0.32 -1.83
N LYS A 224 -4.03 0.55 -0.84
CA LYS A 224 -2.96 1.09 0.00
C LYS A 224 -2.21 -0.01 0.74
N GLY A 225 -2.90 -1.06 1.19
CA GLY A 225 -2.25 -2.19 1.84
C GLY A 225 -1.41 -3.10 0.94
N ALA A 226 -1.42 -2.91 -0.39
CA ALA A 226 -0.64 -3.74 -1.31
C ALA A 226 -0.25 -3.01 -2.60
N ALA A 227 -1.17 -2.90 -3.57
CA ALA A 227 -0.85 -2.48 -4.93
C ALA A 227 -0.38 -1.02 -5.02
N LEU A 228 -1.08 -0.11 -4.37
CA LEU A 228 -0.74 1.31 -4.40
C LEU A 228 0.60 1.56 -3.70
N ASN A 229 0.84 0.94 -2.55
CA ASN A 229 2.11 1.09 -1.85
C ASN A 229 3.29 0.59 -2.70
N ALA A 230 3.14 -0.55 -3.37
CA ALA A 230 4.15 -1.07 -4.29
C ALA A 230 4.40 -0.11 -5.48
N VAL A 231 3.34 0.49 -6.05
CA VAL A 231 3.47 1.50 -7.11
C VAL A 231 4.19 2.73 -6.59
N GLN A 232 3.83 3.25 -5.43
CA GLN A 232 4.47 4.43 -4.83
C GLN A 232 5.95 4.18 -4.50
N ILE A 233 6.33 2.97 -4.07
CA ILE A 233 7.74 2.57 -3.93
C ILE A 233 8.46 2.66 -5.28
N ALA A 234 7.85 2.15 -6.36
CA ALA A 234 8.42 2.24 -7.70
C ALA A 234 8.55 3.69 -8.19
N GLU A 235 7.57 4.55 -7.88
CA GLU A 235 7.63 5.98 -8.19
C GLU A 235 8.78 6.69 -7.46
N MET A 236 9.03 6.35 -6.19
CA MET A 236 10.19 6.87 -5.45
C MET A 236 11.52 6.49 -6.13
N LEU A 237 11.66 5.23 -6.57
CA LEU A 237 12.85 4.76 -7.29
C LEU A 237 13.07 5.52 -8.60
N LEU A 238 12.01 5.73 -9.37
CA LEU A 238 12.07 6.46 -10.64
C LEU A 238 12.45 7.93 -10.42
N LYS A 239 11.85 8.60 -9.43
CA LYS A 239 12.20 9.99 -9.08
C LYS A 239 13.67 10.12 -8.67
N GLY A 240 14.15 9.24 -7.79
CA GLY A 240 15.56 9.24 -7.37
C GLY A 240 16.53 9.02 -8.52
N TRP A 241 16.20 8.14 -9.46
CA TRP A 241 17.03 7.90 -10.64
C TRP A 241 17.06 9.08 -11.62
N LEU A 242 15.92 9.73 -11.85
CA LEU A 242 15.87 10.93 -12.70
C LEU A 242 16.73 12.07 -12.13
N LEU A 243 16.68 12.29 -10.81
CA LEU A 243 17.53 13.27 -10.13
C LEU A 243 19.02 12.92 -10.26
N TYR A 244 19.39 11.65 -10.06
CA TYR A 244 20.76 11.18 -10.24
C TYR A 244 21.28 11.42 -11.66
N GLN A 245 20.49 11.09 -12.69
CA GLN A 245 20.87 11.34 -14.10
C GLN A 245 21.09 12.83 -14.37
N GLN A 246 20.27 13.70 -13.76
CA GLN A 246 20.42 15.14 -13.91
C GLN A 246 21.72 15.65 -13.27
N GLU A 247 22.08 15.15 -12.08
CA GLU A 247 23.35 15.49 -11.43
C GLU A 247 24.58 15.02 -12.22
N GLU A 248 24.57 13.78 -12.72
CA GLU A 248 25.69 13.24 -13.51
C GLU A 248 25.86 14.01 -14.83
N ASN A 249 24.77 14.33 -15.52
CA ASN A 249 24.81 15.17 -16.73
C ASN A 249 25.34 16.58 -16.43
N TRP A 250 25.00 17.15 -15.28
CA TRP A 250 25.53 18.44 -14.84
C TRP A 250 27.02 18.41 -14.47
N LYS A 251 27.49 17.35 -13.80
CA LYS A 251 28.93 17.17 -13.51
C LYS A 251 29.72 17.02 -14.80
N GLN A 252 29.19 16.26 -15.76
CA GLN A 252 29.83 16.04 -17.06
C GLN A 252 29.93 17.34 -17.87
N SER A 253 28.89 18.18 -17.87
CA SER A 253 28.92 19.47 -18.58
C SER A 253 29.88 20.50 -17.97
N LYS A 254 30.32 20.32 -16.71
CA LYS A 254 31.37 21.13 -16.08
C LYS A 254 32.79 20.64 -16.36
N LEU A 255 32.96 19.36 -16.68
CA LEU A 255 34.26 18.76 -16.94
C LEU A 255 34.71 18.93 -18.40
N ASP A 256 33.77 19.18 -19.33
CA ASP A 256 34.07 19.53 -20.72
C ASP A 256 33.30 20.80 -21.16
N PRO A 257 33.90 22.00 -21.02
CA PRO A 257 33.27 23.24 -21.46
C PRO A 257 33.20 23.38 -23.00
N THR A 258 33.89 22.52 -23.75
CA THR A 258 33.96 22.54 -25.22
C THR A 258 32.99 21.57 -25.89
N SER A 259 32.20 20.80 -25.14
CA SER A 259 31.03 20.08 -25.64
C SER A 259 29.87 21.03 -25.96
N SER A 260 30.16 22.16 -26.62
CA SER A 260 29.23 23.20 -27.06
C SER A 260 28.47 22.81 -28.33
N SER A 261 28.11 21.53 -28.49
CA SER A 261 27.08 21.09 -29.45
C SER A 261 25.70 20.97 -28.81
N PHE A 262 25.58 21.11 -27.49
CA PHE A 262 24.26 21.22 -26.85
C PHE A 262 23.72 22.65 -26.96
N ARG A 263 23.06 22.91 -28.09
CA ARG A 263 21.91 23.82 -28.08
C ARG A 263 21.06 23.45 -26.87
N ALA A 264 20.64 24.46 -26.11
CA ALA A 264 19.51 24.36 -25.21
C ALA A 264 18.26 23.93 -26.00
N SER A 265 18.17 22.65 -26.36
CA SER A 265 16.90 22.01 -26.59
C SER A 265 16.25 22.02 -25.21
N ARG A 266 15.32 22.98 -25.04
CA ARG A 266 14.28 22.91 -24.01
C ARG A 266 13.89 21.44 -23.87
N LEU A 267 14.31 20.79 -22.79
CA LEU A 267 13.75 19.50 -22.43
C LEU A 267 12.24 19.74 -22.34
N PRO A 268 11.42 18.98 -23.08
CA PRO A 268 10.00 19.19 -23.06
C PRO A 268 9.54 18.99 -21.62
N VAL A 269 8.79 19.96 -21.09
CA VAL A 269 7.89 19.72 -19.96
C VAL A 269 7.10 18.46 -20.33
N LEU A 270 7.41 17.34 -19.70
CA LEU A 270 6.80 16.06 -20.03
C LEU A 270 5.39 16.05 -19.44
N ALA A 271 4.42 16.38 -20.29
CA ALA A 271 3.01 16.14 -20.05
C ALA A 271 2.71 14.64 -20.15
N MET A 272 1.88 14.15 -19.21
CA MET A 272 1.17 12.87 -19.11
C MET A 272 1.54 11.76 -20.11
N GLY A 273 2.08 10.65 -19.58
CA GLY A 273 2.24 9.39 -20.32
C GLY A 273 0.96 8.54 -20.29
N THR A 274 0.64 7.88 -21.41
CA THR A 274 -0.38 6.82 -21.48
C THR A 274 0.25 5.45 -21.24
N PHE A 275 -0.39 4.61 -20.43
CA PHE A 275 0.03 3.24 -20.17
C PHE A 275 -0.66 2.26 -21.13
N THR A 276 0.07 1.23 -21.57
CA THR A 276 -0.51 0.08 -22.28
C THR A 276 -0.13 -1.19 -21.54
N VAL A 277 -1.12 -1.97 -21.11
CA VAL A 277 -0.92 -3.28 -20.49
C VAL A 277 -0.99 -4.34 -21.58
N ILE A 278 0.05 -5.14 -21.74
CA ILE A 278 0.04 -6.28 -22.67
C ILE A 278 0.08 -7.56 -21.83
N LYS A 279 -0.97 -8.38 -21.96
CA LYS A 279 -1.05 -9.69 -21.33
C LYS A 279 -0.40 -10.71 -22.26
N LEU A 280 0.75 -11.24 -21.87
CA LEU A 280 1.30 -12.45 -22.50
C LEU A 280 0.86 -13.66 -21.67
N SER A 281 0.55 -14.77 -22.35
CA SER A 281 -0.28 -15.89 -21.86
C SER A 281 0.14 -16.54 -20.53
N LYS A 282 1.29 -16.19 -19.93
CA LYS A 282 1.69 -16.63 -18.60
C LYS A 282 2.24 -15.55 -17.66
N HIS A 283 2.51 -14.31 -18.11
CA HIS A 283 3.07 -13.23 -17.29
C HIS A 283 2.44 -11.87 -17.63
N ILE A 284 2.12 -11.07 -16.62
CA ILE A 284 1.77 -9.65 -16.79
C ILE A 284 3.08 -8.87 -16.80
N ILE A 285 3.39 -8.20 -17.91
CA ILE A 285 4.56 -7.33 -18.05
C ILE A 285 4.05 -5.91 -18.27
N PHE A 286 4.47 -4.99 -17.39
CA PHE A 286 4.19 -3.57 -17.56
C PHE A 286 5.27 -2.94 -18.46
N PHE A 287 4.85 -2.30 -19.56
CA PHE A 287 5.73 -1.55 -20.43
C PHE A 287 5.37 -0.05 -20.40
N LEU A 288 6.37 0.79 -20.11
CA LEU A 288 6.29 2.22 -20.34
C LEU A 288 6.96 2.54 -21.68
N SER A 289 6.20 3.12 -22.61
CA SER A 289 6.75 3.65 -23.86
C SER A 289 6.76 5.17 -23.78
N PHE A 290 7.94 5.79 -23.80
CA PHE A 290 8.07 7.25 -23.97
C PHE A 290 8.11 7.57 -25.47
N LEU A 291 7.14 8.33 -25.96
CA LEU A 291 7.18 8.90 -27.32
C LEU A 291 7.24 10.42 -27.25
N CYS A 292 8.29 10.96 -27.87
CA CYS A 292 8.51 12.40 -28.01
C CYS A 292 7.37 13.05 -28.80
N VAL A 293 6.82 14.17 -28.30
CA VAL A 293 5.53 14.79 -28.67
C VAL A 293 5.42 15.29 -30.12
N LYS A 294 6.44 15.15 -30.98
CA LYS A 294 6.44 15.75 -32.32
C LYS A 294 6.07 14.87 -33.51
N THR A 295 5.61 13.63 -33.32
CA THR A 295 5.20 12.78 -34.46
C THR A 295 3.69 12.59 -34.58
N ASN A 296 3.22 12.70 -35.83
CA ASN A 296 1.85 12.56 -36.30
C ASN A 296 1.24 11.20 -35.88
N THR A 297 -0.05 11.19 -35.55
CA THR A 297 -0.79 10.07 -34.92
C THR A 297 -0.73 8.75 -35.71
N SER A 298 -0.53 8.81 -37.03
CA SER A 298 -0.39 7.63 -37.89
C SER A 298 0.96 6.91 -37.69
N ILE A 299 2.03 7.66 -37.40
CA ILE A 299 3.39 7.11 -37.15
C ILE A 299 3.43 6.40 -35.78
N ARG A 300 2.68 6.91 -34.80
CA ARG A 300 2.57 6.30 -33.45
C ARG A 300 1.96 4.89 -33.49
N LYS A 301 0.99 4.65 -34.37
CA LYS A 301 0.36 3.33 -34.58
C LYS A 301 1.31 2.36 -35.28
N SER A 302 2.03 2.82 -36.31
CA SER A 302 2.92 1.96 -37.10
C SER A 302 4.13 1.47 -36.30
N ILE A 303 4.74 2.33 -35.47
CA ILE A 303 5.90 1.96 -34.63
C ILE A 303 5.51 0.98 -33.53
N ALA A 304 4.38 1.19 -32.84
CA ALA A 304 3.93 0.28 -31.78
C ALA A 304 3.61 -1.13 -32.31
N VAL A 305 3.00 -1.22 -33.50
CA VAL A 305 2.68 -2.49 -34.16
C VAL A 305 3.95 -3.19 -34.67
N GLN A 306 4.89 -2.46 -35.28
CA GLN A 306 6.14 -3.05 -35.77
C GLN A 306 7.05 -3.55 -34.63
N PHE A 307 7.06 -2.87 -33.49
CA PHE A 307 7.85 -3.30 -32.33
C PHE A 307 7.25 -4.53 -31.63
N ALA A 308 5.92 -4.58 -31.48
CA ALA A 308 5.22 -5.75 -30.95
C ALA A 308 5.41 -6.99 -31.85
N ALA A 309 5.29 -6.82 -33.17
CA ALA A 309 5.51 -7.89 -34.15
C ALA A 309 6.99 -8.34 -34.26
N GLY A 310 7.93 -7.47 -33.91
CA GLY A 310 9.37 -7.81 -33.82
C GLY A 310 9.71 -8.60 -32.57
N LEU A 311 9.06 -8.28 -31.45
CA LEU A 311 9.26 -8.96 -30.17
C LEU A 311 8.53 -10.32 -30.12
N GLY A 312 7.32 -10.42 -30.68
CA GLY A 312 6.57 -11.67 -30.82
C GLY A 312 7.32 -12.71 -31.66
N ARG A 313 8.00 -12.26 -32.73
CA ARG A 313 8.89 -13.12 -33.55
C ARG A 313 10.14 -13.60 -32.82
N ARG A 314 10.70 -12.81 -31.89
CA ARG A 314 11.84 -13.23 -31.06
C ARG A 314 11.45 -14.13 -29.89
N LEU A 315 10.19 -14.10 -29.46
CA LEU A 315 9.69 -14.84 -28.30
C LEU A 315 8.80 -16.04 -28.67
N GLY A 316 8.57 -16.30 -29.97
CA GLY A 316 7.81 -17.47 -30.45
C GLY A 316 6.31 -17.45 -30.11
N ALA A 317 5.74 -16.28 -29.82
CA ALA A 317 4.34 -16.15 -29.39
C ALA A 317 3.44 -15.69 -30.55
N HIS A 318 2.34 -16.41 -30.78
CA HIS A 318 1.25 -15.98 -31.66
C HIS A 318 0.31 -14.98 -30.93
N GLU A 319 -0.10 -13.91 -31.61
CA GLU A 319 -0.71 -12.69 -31.06
C GLU A 319 -2.21 -12.82 -30.70
N GLU A 320 -2.60 -12.27 -29.54
CA GLU A 320 -3.89 -11.58 -29.32
C GLU A 320 -3.62 -10.33 -28.46
N ILE A 321 -3.92 -9.13 -28.99
CA ILE A 321 -3.79 -7.85 -28.28
C ILE A 321 -5.16 -7.46 -27.73
N LEU A 322 -5.30 -7.36 -26.40
CA LEU A 322 -6.56 -6.97 -25.75
C LEU A 322 -6.40 -5.66 -24.94
N VAL A 323 -7.12 -4.64 -25.44
CA VAL A 323 -7.62 -3.40 -24.81
C VAL A 323 -6.67 -2.19 -24.64
N GLN A 324 -7.04 -1.09 -25.31
CA GLN A 324 -6.58 0.29 -25.09
C GLN A 324 -7.55 1.02 -24.14
N GLY A 325 -7.04 1.72 -23.13
CA GLY A 325 -7.81 2.67 -22.32
C GLY A 325 -7.04 3.97 -22.14
N ASN A 326 -7.71 5.11 -22.35
CA ASN A 326 -7.17 6.42 -22.02
C ASN A 326 -7.60 6.78 -20.59
N LEU A 327 -6.65 7.05 -19.69
CA LEU A 327 -6.91 7.73 -18.42
C LEU A 327 -6.56 9.21 -18.61
N THR A 328 -7.53 10.08 -18.41
CA THR A 328 -7.33 11.52 -18.23
C THR A 328 -7.31 11.75 -16.72
N ILE A 329 -6.23 12.33 -16.19
CA ILE A 329 -6.16 12.86 -14.81
C ILE A 329 -6.67 14.29 -14.87
#